data_AF-A0A8C7DKI7-F1
#
_entry.id   AF-A0A8C7DKI7-F1
#
_cell.length_a   1.000
_cell.length_b   1.000
_cell.length_c   1.000
_cell.angle_alpha   90.00
_cell.angle_beta   90.00
_cell.angle_gamma   90.00
#
_symmetry.space_group_name_H-M   'P 1'
#
loop_
_entity.id
_entity.type
_entity.pdbx_description
1 polymer ?
#
loop_
_entity_poly.entity_id
_entity_poly.type
_entity_poly.pdbx_seq_one_letter_code
_entity_poly.pdbx_strand_id
1 'polypeptide(L)'
;MTAGSSQRNAAVVLLIFHLYLYGSYQLTELQVCHLCNRTVQNSTALGQFCSASAGLVDGCCCLLRKENTSNADYVIGLDLSNCSLSHVEDLQEASTAAMIDISLNPIVQLNNSLFQGFIQLDNLILPVNLTCPGGNASWNKMEVKGDTRHCEGQKDICNQTGHLSLNCPENSFCAAYGPGFFECSCVDNFHGYKCLREVSEYTTSSMYDYCQDNGFNFILNNISNL
;
A
#
# COMPACT_ATOMS: atom_id res chain seq x y z
N MET A 1 -66.72 0.55 9.51
CA MET A 1 -65.43 0.62 10.21
C MET A 1 -64.35 0.22 9.21
N THR A 2 -63.68 1.19 8.61
CA THR A 2 -62.66 1.01 7.57
C THR A 2 -61.29 1.26 8.19
N ALA A 3 -60.54 0.21 8.45
CA ALA A 3 -59.14 0.27 8.86
C ALA A 3 -58.27 -0.09 7.65
N GLY A 4 -57.60 0.90 7.06
CA GLY A 4 -56.80 0.67 5.86
C GLY A 4 -56.16 1.94 5.33
N SER A 5 -55.26 2.56 6.08
CA SER A 5 -54.42 3.64 5.52
C SER A 5 -53.05 3.84 6.15
N SER A 6 -52.68 3.12 7.22
CA SER A 6 -51.43 3.40 7.94
C SER A 6 -50.21 2.56 7.47
N GLN A 7 -50.42 1.35 6.95
CA GLN A 7 -49.30 0.42 6.64
C GLN A 7 -48.58 0.69 5.31
N ARG A 8 -49.24 1.35 4.32
CA ARG A 8 -48.61 1.60 3.00
C ARG A 8 -47.48 2.63 3.05
N ASN A 9 -47.58 3.63 3.93
CA ASN A 9 -46.60 4.71 4.00
C ASN A 9 -45.29 4.26 4.69
N ALA A 10 -45.39 3.40 5.71
CA ALA A 10 -44.21 2.87 6.39
C ALA A 10 -43.37 1.94 5.50
N ALA A 11 -44.01 1.09 4.69
CA ALA A 11 -43.32 0.18 3.78
C ALA A 11 -42.53 0.93 2.68
N VAL A 12 -43.09 2.02 2.15
CA VAL A 12 -42.43 2.85 1.13
C VAL A 12 -41.25 3.62 1.73
N VAL A 13 -41.38 4.15 2.95
CA VAL A 13 -40.28 4.84 3.65
C VAL A 13 -39.14 3.88 3.99
N LEU A 14 -39.45 2.64 4.41
CA LEU A 14 -38.45 1.60 4.68
C LEU A 14 -37.73 1.15 3.41
N LEU A 15 -38.42 1.04 2.28
CA LEU A 15 -37.83 0.74 0.97
C LEU A 15 -36.90 1.85 0.48
N ILE A 16 -37.27 3.12 0.66
CA ILE A 16 -36.42 4.26 0.33
C ILE A 16 -35.18 4.30 1.25
N PHE A 17 -35.34 4.05 2.56
CA PHE A 17 -34.20 3.94 3.49
C PHE A 17 -33.26 2.78 3.14
N HIS A 18 -33.79 1.62 2.74
CA HIS A 18 -32.97 0.52 2.25
C HIS A 18 -32.26 0.88 0.94
N LEU A 19 -32.91 1.56 0.00
CA LEU A 19 -32.26 2.01 -1.25
C LEU A 19 -31.15 3.05 -1.00
N TYR A 20 -31.30 3.93 0.00
CA TYR A 20 -30.23 4.86 0.40
C TYR A 20 -29.09 4.15 1.16
N LEU A 21 -29.39 3.15 1.98
CA LEU A 21 -28.39 2.37 2.73
C LEU A 21 -27.63 1.36 1.86
N TYR A 22 -28.21 0.87 0.76
CA TYR A 22 -27.53 0.04 -0.24
C TYR A 22 -26.82 0.85 -1.33
N GLY A 23 -27.06 2.17 -1.40
CA GLY A 23 -26.62 3.05 -2.48
C GLY A 23 -25.30 3.79 -2.27
N SER A 24 -24.51 3.45 -1.24
CA SER A 24 -23.22 4.11 -0.98
C SER A 24 -22.12 3.11 -0.62
N TYR A 25 -21.86 2.17 -1.53
CA TYR A 25 -20.50 1.65 -1.66
C TYR A 25 -19.66 2.75 -2.32
N GLN A 26 -19.18 3.70 -1.52
CA GLN A 26 -18.13 4.60 -1.96
C GLN A 26 -16.87 3.73 -2.11
N LEU A 27 -16.57 3.29 -3.34
CA LEU A 27 -15.21 2.88 -3.67
C LEU A 27 -14.35 4.07 -3.26
N THR A 28 -13.47 3.89 -2.28
CA THR A 28 -12.63 4.98 -1.81
C THR A 28 -11.69 5.31 -2.95
N GLU A 29 -11.96 6.42 -3.64
CA GLU A 29 -11.18 6.88 -4.79
C GLU A 29 -9.74 7.13 -4.30
N LEU A 30 -8.80 6.33 -4.80
CA LEU A 30 -7.38 6.46 -4.50
C LEU A 30 -6.87 7.72 -5.19
N GLN A 31 -6.55 8.76 -4.42
CA GLN A 31 -6.10 10.04 -4.95
C GLN A 31 -4.85 9.89 -5.82
N VAL A 32 -3.97 8.95 -5.45
CA VAL A 32 -2.75 8.65 -6.19
C VAL A 32 -3.04 8.26 -7.65
N CYS A 33 -4.19 7.63 -7.92
CA CYS A 33 -4.59 7.17 -9.26
C CYS A 33 -5.05 8.31 -10.18
N HIS A 34 -5.24 9.51 -9.64
CA HIS A 34 -5.66 10.69 -10.38
C HIS A 34 -4.67 11.87 -10.26
N LEU A 35 -3.47 11.64 -9.71
CA LEU A 35 -2.38 12.63 -9.67
C LEU A 35 -1.96 13.11 -11.06
N CYS A 36 -2.20 12.30 -12.07
CA CYS A 36 -2.00 12.65 -13.46
C CYS A 36 -3.30 12.46 -14.24
N ASN A 37 -3.67 13.43 -15.09
CA ASN A 37 -4.85 13.36 -15.95
C ASN A 37 -4.64 12.44 -17.17
N ARG A 38 -3.95 11.32 -16.96
CA ARG A 38 -3.62 10.31 -17.95
C ARG A 38 -3.99 8.94 -17.43
N THR A 39 -4.18 8.03 -18.38
CA THR A 39 -4.44 6.63 -18.08
C THR A 39 -3.22 5.79 -18.42
N VAL A 40 -3.02 4.68 -17.70
CA VAL A 40 -2.00 3.68 -18.04
C VAL A 40 -2.14 3.30 -19.52
N GLN A 41 -1.05 3.40 -20.28
CA GLN A 41 -1.07 3.12 -21.71
C GLN A 41 -0.62 1.68 -22.01
N ASN A 42 -1.42 0.92 -22.76
CA ASN A 42 -1.13 -0.48 -23.10
C ASN A 42 0.22 -0.72 -23.80
N SER A 43 0.77 0.28 -24.50
CA SER A 43 2.06 0.18 -25.19
C SER A 43 3.27 0.35 -24.28
N THR A 44 3.08 0.84 -23.06
CA THR A 44 4.16 1.02 -22.07
C THR A 44 4.49 -0.29 -21.37
N ALA A 45 5.67 -0.35 -20.76
CA ALA A 45 6.05 -1.50 -19.94
C ALA A 45 5.05 -1.74 -18.79
N LEU A 46 4.54 -0.67 -18.19
CA LEU A 46 3.54 -0.74 -17.12
C LEU A 46 2.19 -1.22 -17.62
N GLY A 47 1.72 -0.76 -18.79
CA GLY A 47 0.48 -1.26 -19.38
C GLY A 47 0.54 -2.74 -19.78
N GLN A 48 1.70 -3.18 -20.30
CA GLN A 48 1.96 -4.60 -20.57
C GLN A 48 1.98 -5.43 -19.29
N PHE A 49 2.67 -4.95 -18.25
CA PHE A 49 2.67 -5.56 -16.92
C PHE A 49 1.25 -5.68 -16.37
N CYS A 50 0.48 -4.59 -16.41
CA CYS A 50 -0.88 -4.54 -15.92
C CYS A 50 -1.78 -5.58 -16.62
N SER A 51 -1.68 -5.64 -17.95
CA SER A 51 -2.43 -6.60 -18.76
C SER A 51 -2.03 -8.05 -18.44
N ALA A 52 -0.73 -8.32 -18.27
CA ALA A 52 -0.22 -9.64 -17.94
C ALA A 52 -0.64 -10.12 -16.54
N SER A 53 -0.81 -9.19 -15.60
CA SER A 53 -1.29 -9.45 -14.24
C SER A 53 -2.81 -9.54 -14.13
N ALA A 54 -3.56 -9.46 -15.24
CA ALA A 54 -5.02 -9.31 -15.24
C ALA A 54 -5.51 -8.13 -14.39
N GLY A 55 -4.71 -7.06 -14.33
CA GLY A 55 -5.02 -5.85 -13.59
C GLY A 55 -6.08 -4.99 -14.29
N LEU A 56 -6.81 -4.22 -13.48
CA LEU A 56 -7.75 -3.21 -13.92
C LEU A 56 -7.05 -1.85 -13.94
N VAL A 57 -7.17 -1.13 -15.05
CA VAL A 57 -6.66 0.25 -15.14
C VAL A 57 -7.69 1.20 -14.56
N ASP A 58 -7.26 2.04 -13.61
CA ASP A 58 -8.02 3.17 -13.10
C ASP A 58 -7.11 4.41 -13.03
N GLY A 59 -7.38 5.40 -13.89
CA GLY A 59 -6.47 6.52 -14.09
C GLY A 59 -5.04 6.06 -14.36
N CYS A 60 -4.09 6.61 -13.61
CA CYS A 60 -2.68 6.23 -13.68
C CYS A 60 -2.33 4.95 -12.89
N CYS A 61 -3.28 4.32 -12.22
CA CYS A 61 -3.06 3.07 -11.50
C CYS A 61 -3.37 1.84 -12.34
N CYS A 62 -2.61 0.78 -12.08
CA CYS A 62 -3.00 -0.59 -12.32
C CYS A 62 -3.37 -1.24 -10.99
N LEU A 63 -4.62 -1.70 -10.88
CA LEU A 63 -5.21 -2.28 -9.69
C LEU A 63 -5.34 -3.79 -9.84
N LEU A 64 -5.09 -4.53 -8.77
CA LEU A 64 -5.37 -5.96 -8.71
C LEU A 64 -6.34 -6.26 -7.57
N ARG A 65 -7.30 -7.14 -7.84
CA ARG A 65 -8.28 -7.57 -6.83
C ARG A 65 -7.62 -8.53 -5.87
N LYS A 66 -7.77 -8.28 -4.57
CA LYS A 66 -7.32 -9.24 -3.55
C LYS A 66 -8.25 -10.46 -3.50
N GLU A 67 -7.68 -11.63 -3.76
CA GLU A 67 -8.39 -12.89 -3.63
C GLU A 67 -8.94 -13.04 -2.21
N ASN A 68 -10.20 -13.46 -2.06
CA ASN A 68 -10.92 -13.67 -0.80
C ASN A 68 -11.42 -12.44 -0.04
N THR A 69 -11.23 -11.22 -0.56
CA THR A 69 -11.90 -10.02 -0.03
C THR A 69 -12.74 -9.40 -1.13
N SER A 70 -14.05 -9.29 -0.93
CA SER A 70 -14.96 -8.90 -2.02
C SER A 70 -14.71 -7.50 -2.57
N ASN A 71 -14.02 -6.58 -1.87
CA ASN A 71 -14.03 -5.16 -2.22
C ASN A 71 -12.67 -4.42 -2.04
N ALA A 72 -11.53 -5.10 -1.89
CA ALA A 72 -10.25 -4.43 -1.72
C ALA A 72 -9.35 -4.65 -2.94
N ASP A 73 -9.36 -3.68 -3.84
CA ASP A 73 -8.36 -3.56 -4.89
C ASP A 73 -7.10 -2.90 -4.29
N TYR A 74 -5.92 -3.32 -4.75
CA TYR A 74 -4.66 -2.70 -4.35
C TYR A 74 -3.83 -2.34 -5.58
N VAL A 75 -3.02 -1.29 -5.45
CA VAL A 75 -2.20 -0.78 -6.55
C VAL A 75 -1.02 -1.74 -6.77
N ILE A 76 -0.93 -2.33 -7.97
CA ILE A 76 0.22 -3.12 -8.40
C ILE A 76 1.13 -2.34 -9.35
N GLY A 77 0.63 -1.25 -9.95
CA GLY A 77 1.45 -0.34 -10.75
C GLY A 77 0.93 1.09 -10.76
N LEU A 78 1.84 2.05 -10.95
CA LEU A 78 1.54 3.48 -11.02
C LEU A 78 2.32 4.15 -12.18
N ASP A 79 1.60 4.71 -13.15
CA ASP A 79 2.14 5.40 -14.34
C ASP A 79 1.95 6.92 -14.24
N LEU A 80 2.94 7.58 -13.65
CA LEU A 80 3.04 9.04 -13.62
C LEU A 80 3.98 9.57 -14.70
N SER A 81 4.21 8.80 -15.78
CA SER A 81 5.15 9.19 -16.83
C SER A 81 4.62 10.37 -17.65
N ASN A 82 5.51 11.32 -17.95
CA ASN A 82 5.20 12.46 -18.81
C ASN A 82 3.94 13.24 -18.36
N CYS A 83 3.85 13.50 -17.06
CA CYS A 83 2.77 14.21 -16.40
C CYS A 83 3.12 15.68 -16.10
N SER A 84 4.27 16.16 -16.59
CA SER A 84 4.81 17.50 -16.33
C SER A 84 5.05 17.79 -14.84
N LEU A 85 5.30 16.74 -14.04
CA LEU A 85 5.54 16.84 -12.61
C LEU A 85 6.92 17.46 -12.35
N SER A 86 6.98 18.54 -11.57
CA SER A 86 8.26 19.14 -11.12
C SER A 86 8.73 18.57 -9.77
N HIS A 87 7.80 18.01 -9.01
CA HIS A 87 7.99 17.37 -7.71
C HIS A 87 6.96 16.23 -7.59
N VAL A 88 7.29 15.24 -6.76
CA VAL A 88 6.39 14.15 -6.40
C VAL A 88 6.33 14.12 -4.89
N GLU A 89 5.13 14.31 -4.36
CA GLU A 89 4.84 14.19 -2.93
C GLU A 89 3.85 13.05 -2.74
N ASP A 90 3.99 12.35 -1.61
CA ASP A 90 3.13 11.28 -1.12
C ASP A 90 2.64 10.26 -2.17
N LEU A 91 3.29 9.09 -2.17
CA LEU A 91 2.87 7.94 -2.97
C LEU A 91 2.31 6.81 -2.11
N GLN A 92 2.05 7.02 -0.81
CA GLN A 92 1.85 5.93 0.15
C GLN A 92 0.62 5.06 -0.13
N GLU A 93 -0.42 5.63 -0.75
CA GLU A 93 -1.58 4.88 -1.28
C GLU A 93 -1.20 3.80 -2.30
N ALA A 94 -0.06 3.97 -2.98
CA ALA A 94 0.51 3.03 -3.94
C ALA A 94 1.69 2.22 -3.37
N SER A 95 1.87 2.16 -2.05
CA SER A 95 2.98 1.41 -1.40
C SER A 95 3.06 -0.08 -1.77
N THR A 96 1.96 -0.68 -2.21
CA THR A 96 1.93 -2.07 -2.71
C THR A 96 2.39 -2.23 -4.16
N ALA A 97 2.69 -1.14 -4.87
CA ALA A 97 3.03 -1.18 -6.28
C ALA A 97 4.35 -1.94 -6.52
N ALA A 98 4.31 -2.87 -7.47
CA ALA A 98 5.47 -3.60 -7.96
C ALA A 98 6.17 -2.86 -9.11
N MET A 99 5.47 -1.97 -9.81
CA MET A 99 6.02 -1.19 -10.91
C MET A 99 5.60 0.28 -10.85
N ILE A 100 6.56 1.20 -10.90
CA ILE A 100 6.29 2.65 -10.91
C ILE A 100 7.07 3.29 -12.05
N ASP A 101 6.38 4.10 -12.85
CA ASP A 101 6.99 4.93 -13.88
C ASP A 101 6.73 6.41 -13.57
N ILE A 102 7.77 7.15 -13.19
CA ILE A 102 7.72 8.61 -13.01
C ILE A 102 8.61 9.32 -14.06
N SER A 103 8.98 8.62 -15.13
CA SER A 103 9.89 9.11 -16.15
C SER A 103 9.30 10.25 -16.98
N LEU A 104 10.14 10.87 -17.81
CA LEU A 104 9.73 11.94 -18.72
C LEU A 104 9.08 13.16 -18.02
N ASN A 105 9.43 13.39 -16.76
CA ASN A 105 9.01 14.55 -15.97
C ASN A 105 10.20 15.46 -15.68
N PRO A 106 10.00 16.79 -15.54
CA PRO A 106 11.04 17.76 -15.20
C PRO A 106 11.45 17.72 -13.71
N ILE A 107 11.62 16.53 -13.13
CA ILE A 107 12.01 16.33 -11.74
C ILE A 107 13.54 16.45 -11.62
N VAL A 108 14.02 17.35 -10.78
CA VAL A 108 15.45 17.58 -10.57
C VAL A 108 16.00 16.76 -9.40
N GLN A 109 15.18 16.51 -8.39
CA GLN A 109 15.54 15.78 -7.19
C GLN A 109 14.36 14.94 -6.70
N LEU A 110 14.66 13.75 -6.17
CA LEU A 110 13.70 12.85 -5.58
C LEU A 110 14.09 12.57 -4.14
N ASN A 111 13.14 12.62 -3.21
CA ASN A 111 13.38 12.23 -1.83
C ASN A 111 13.30 10.69 -1.74
N ASN A 112 14.38 10.06 -1.30
CA ASN A 112 14.42 8.59 -1.15
C ASN A 112 13.33 8.09 -0.19
N SER A 113 12.94 8.88 0.82
CA SER A 113 11.91 8.51 1.79
C SER A 113 10.52 8.34 1.17
N LEU A 114 10.28 8.83 -0.07
CA LEU A 114 9.02 8.61 -0.79
C LEU A 114 8.70 7.12 -0.97
N PHE A 115 9.73 6.28 -1.05
CA PHE A 115 9.60 4.84 -1.27
C PHE A 115 9.73 4.01 0.01
N GLN A 116 9.67 4.65 1.19
CA GLN A 116 9.53 3.91 2.44
C GLN A 116 8.20 3.15 2.44
N GLY A 117 8.26 1.87 2.83
CA GLY A 117 7.12 0.95 2.80
C GLY A 117 6.88 0.26 1.45
N PHE A 118 7.60 0.62 0.37
CA PHE A 118 7.47 0.01 -0.95
C PHE A 118 8.26 -1.30 -1.07
N ILE A 119 7.92 -2.26 -0.21
CA ILE A 119 8.64 -3.54 -0.08
C ILE A 119 8.49 -4.44 -1.32
N GLN A 120 7.46 -4.22 -2.15
CA GLN A 120 7.17 -5.02 -3.35
C GLN A 120 7.67 -4.39 -4.65
N LEU A 121 8.23 -3.18 -4.60
CA LEU A 121 8.63 -2.44 -5.79
C LEU A 121 9.77 -3.14 -6.52
N ASP A 122 9.48 -3.76 -7.65
CA ASP A 122 10.45 -4.52 -8.45
C ASP A 122 11.02 -3.69 -9.61
N ASN A 123 10.22 -2.79 -10.18
CA ASN A 123 10.59 -1.98 -11.33
C ASN A 123 10.28 -0.50 -11.09
N LEU A 124 11.31 0.34 -11.15
CA LEU A 124 11.19 1.79 -11.05
C LEU A 124 11.82 2.46 -12.26
N ILE A 125 11.04 3.25 -12.98
CA ILE A 125 11.49 4.01 -14.15
C ILE A 125 11.50 5.50 -13.80
N LEU A 126 12.67 6.12 -13.95
CA LEU A 126 12.96 7.48 -13.53
C LEU A 126 13.42 8.34 -14.71
N PRO A 127 13.31 9.68 -14.62
CA PRO A 127 14.11 10.59 -15.45
C PRO A 127 15.62 10.26 -15.34
N VAL A 128 16.33 10.30 -16.47
CA VAL A 128 17.74 9.86 -16.56
C VAL A 128 18.71 10.55 -15.57
N ASN A 129 18.42 11.81 -15.22
CA ASN A 129 19.21 12.63 -14.30
C ASN A 129 19.06 12.22 -12.83
N LEU A 130 18.00 11.48 -12.47
CA LEU A 130 17.79 10.98 -11.11
C LEU A 130 18.55 9.68 -10.89
N THR A 131 18.87 9.37 -9.64
CA THR A 131 19.45 8.08 -9.24
C THR A 131 18.40 7.16 -8.65
N CYS A 132 18.57 5.85 -8.81
CA CYS A 132 17.73 4.86 -8.14
C CYS A 132 17.79 5.05 -6.61
N PRO A 133 16.66 5.08 -5.88
CA PRO A 133 16.64 5.18 -4.43
C PRO A 133 17.44 4.04 -3.79
N GLY A 134 18.28 4.37 -2.81
CA GLY A 134 19.21 3.44 -2.16
C GLY A 134 20.42 3.02 -3.02
N GLY A 135 20.49 3.43 -4.28
CA GLY A 135 21.66 3.22 -5.15
C GLY A 135 21.90 1.75 -5.52
N ASN A 136 23.15 1.42 -5.84
CA ASN A 136 23.54 0.08 -6.35
C ASN A 136 23.29 -1.07 -5.36
N ALA A 137 23.26 -0.78 -4.07
CA ALA A 137 23.01 -1.75 -3.03
C ALA A 137 21.54 -2.19 -3.02
N SER A 138 20.62 -1.36 -3.51
CA SER A 138 19.18 -1.61 -3.43
C SER A 138 18.57 -2.30 -4.64
N TRP A 139 19.32 -2.45 -5.74
CA TRP A 139 18.78 -2.97 -7.01
C TRP A 139 19.70 -4.02 -7.62
N ASN A 140 19.12 -5.06 -8.22
CA ASN A 140 19.84 -6.11 -8.97
C ASN A 140 20.42 -5.57 -10.26
N LYS A 141 19.64 -4.73 -10.96
CA LYS A 141 20.04 -4.15 -12.22
C LYS A 141 19.64 -2.68 -12.27
N MET A 142 20.58 -1.85 -12.71
CA MET A 142 20.33 -0.44 -13.01
C MET A 142 20.85 -0.15 -14.41
N GLU A 143 20.01 0.41 -15.26
CA GLU A 143 20.37 0.71 -16.65
C GLU A 143 19.81 2.06 -17.09
N VAL A 144 20.43 2.65 -18.10
CA VAL A 144 19.95 3.85 -18.77
C VAL A 144 19.52 3.46 -20.17
N LYS A 145 18.29 3.80 -20.54
CA LYS A 145 17.70 3.50 -21.85
C LYS A 145 17.17 4.81 -22.45
N GLY A 146 17.95 5.43 -23.33
CA GLY A 146 17.61 6.76 -23.84
C GLY A 146 17.56 7.79 -22.72
N ASP A 147 16.41 8.44 -22.56
CA ASP A 147 16.18 9.50 -21.56
C ASP A 147 15.61 8.99 -20.23
N THR A 148 15.57 7.67 -20.02
CA THR A 148 15.08 7.06 -18.79
C THR A 148 16.15 6.24 -18.08
N ARG A 149 16.03 6.18 -16.75
CA ARG A 149 16.78 5.27 -15.89
C ARG A 149 15.85 4.19 -15.37
N HIS A 150 16.28 2.94 -15.44
CA HIS A 150 15.54 1.79 -14.96
C HIS A 150 16.27 1.19 -13.75
N CYS A 151 15.50 0.94 -12.69
CA CYS A 151 15.94 0.25 -11.49
C CYS A 151 15.09 -1.03 -11.38
N GLU A 152 15.73 -2.19 -11.46
CA GLU A 152 15.07 -3.48 -11.59
C GLU A 152 15.57 -4.46 -10.52
N GLY A 153 14.64 -5.23 -9.96
CA GLY A 153 14.92 -6.23 -8.93
C GLY A 153 15.34 -5.60 -7.62
N GLN A 154 14.39 -5.05 -6.86
CA GLN A 154 14.70 -4.55 -5.51
C GLN A 154 15.34 -5.65 -4.68
N LYS A 155 16.46 -5.33 -4.05
CA LYS A 155 17.17 -6.22 -3.14
C LYS A 155 16.62 -6.06 -1.74
N ASP A 156 16.39 -7.19 -1.09
CA ASP A 156 16.19 -7.21 0.34
C ASP A 156 17.51 -6.87 1.04
N ILE A 157 17.51 -5.73 1.72
CA ILE A 157 18.66 -5.20 2.43
C ILE A 157 19.04 -6.06 3.66
N CYS A 158 18.10 -6.80 4.23
CA CYS A 158 18.32 -7.71 5.36
C CYS A 158 19.02 -9.01 4.93
N ASN A 159 18.90 -9.40 3.66
CA ASN A 159 19.59 -10.56 3.09
C ASN A 159 21.04 -10.28 2.67
N GLN A 160 21.48 -9.02 2.75
CA GLN A 160 22.86 -8.64 2.46
C GLN A 160 23.73 -8.96 3.67
N THR A 161 24.38 -10.11 3.61
CA THR A 161 25.35 -10.59 4.61
C THR A 161 26.46 -9.56 4.81
N GLY A 162 26.36 -8.73 5.86
CA GLY A 162 27.51 -7.96 6.34
C GLY A 162 27.27 -6.62 7.02
N HIS A 163 26.10 -5.97 6.91
CA HIS A 163 25.98 -4.59 7.41
C HIS A 163 24.75 -4.24 8.27
N LEU A 164 23.63 -4.98 8.21
CA LEU A 164 22.37 -4.50 8.79
C LEU A 164 21.60 -5.48 9.70
N SER A 165 21.82 -6.80 9.56
CA SER A 165 21.40 -7.75 10.61
C SER A 165 22.11 -7.51 11.95
N LEU A 166 23.12 -6.61 11.99
CA LEU A 166 23.89 -6.23 13.17
C LEU A 166 23.29 -5.09 14.00
N ASN A 167 22.27 -4.37 13.51
CA ASN A 167 21.78 -3.15 14.16
C ASN A 167 20.41 -3.27 14.84
N CYS A 168 19.74 -4.42 14.73
CA CYS A 168 18.46 -4.63 15.40
C CYS A 168 18.68 -5.02 16.88
N PRO A 169 17.85 -4.50 17.81
CA PRO A 169 17.94 -4.87 19.23
C PRO A 169 17.68 -6.36 19.46
N GLU A 170 18.00 -6.84 20.66
CA GLU A 170 17.65 -8.19 21.08
C GLU A 170 16.13 -8.44 20.92
N ASN A 171 15.74 -9.68 20.60
CA ASN A 171 14.35 -10.06 20.33
C ASN A 171 13.70 -9.33 19.15
N SER A 172 14.51 -8.89 18.18
CA SER A 172 14.02 -8.32 16.94
C SER A 172 14.80 -8.83 15.74
N PHE A 173 14.20 -8.74 14.57
CA PHE A 173 14.80 -9.11 13.31
C PHE A 173 14.70 -7.97 12.30
N CYS A 174 15.64 -7.94 11.36
CA CYS A 174 15.64 -6.98 10.26
C CYS A 174 14.50 -7.31 9.30
N ALA A 175 13.68 -6.32 8.96
CA ALA A 175 12.67 -6.38 7.93
C ALA A 175 12.92 -5.31 6.86
N ALA A 176 12.75 -5.66 5.58
CA ALA A 176 12.88 -4.70 4.49
C ALA A 176 11.77 -3.64 4.57
N TYR A 177 12.11 -2.38 4.28
CA TYR A 177 11.17 -1.26 4.36
C TYR A 177 11.21 -0.37 3.11
N GLY A 178 11.46 -0.99 1.95
CA GLY A 178 11.60 -0.34 0.65
C GLY A 178 13.06 -0.18 0.21
N PRO A 179 13.31 0.41 -0.98
CA PRO A 179 14.64 0.43 -1.58
C PRO A 179 15.67 1.17 -0.72
N GLY A 180 16.59 0.41 -0.12
CA GLY A 180 17.64 0.95 0.75
C GLY A 180 17.21 1.24 2.19
N PHE A 181 16.00 0.85 2.59
CA PHE A 181 15.47 1.03 3.92
C PHE A 181 15.17 -0.31 4.59
N PHE A 182 15.35 -0.34 5.91
CA PHE A 182 14.96 -1.46 6.76
C PHE A 182 14.33 -0.93 8.04
N GLU A 183 13.57 -1.79 8.70
CA GLU A 183 13.10 -1.61 10.06
C GLU A 183 13.46 -2.84 10.90
N CYS A 184 13.28 -2.74 12.22
CA CYS A 184 13.44 -3.87 13.12
C CYS A 184 12.08 -4.24 13.68
N SER A 185 11.60 -5.43 13.34
CA SER A 185 10.34 -5.99 13.82
C SER A 185 10.62 -6.93 15.00
N CYS A 186 9.74 -6.91 16.01
CA CYS A 186 9.90 -7.81 17.15
C CYS A 186 9.63 -9.26 16.74
N VAL A 187 10.40 -10.19 17.32
CA VAL A 187 10.08 -11.62 17.22
C VAL A 187 8.78 -11.93 17.96
N ASP A 188 8.14 -13.05 17.62
CA ASP A 188 6.86 -13.44 18.22
C ASP A 188 6.89 -13.40 19.75
N ASN A 189 5.80 -12.92 20.35
CA ASN A 189 5.61 -12.69 21.79
C ASN A 189 6.41 -11.52 22.39
N PHE A 190 7.29 -10.86 21.64
CA PHE A 190 7.96 -9.64 22.08
C PHE A 190 7.32 -8.39 21.48
N HIS A 191 7.24 -7.33 22.27
CA HIS A 191 6.63 -6.07 21.87
C HIS A 191 7.19 -4.86 22.63
N GLY A 192 6.70 -3.67 22.27
CA GLY A 192 7.10 -2.41 22.88
C GLY A 192 8.46 -1.90 22.38
N TYR A 193 8.92 -0.80 22.98
CA TYR A 193 10.18 -0.16 22.60
C TYR A 193 11.36 -1.13 22.73
N LYS A 194 12.08 -1.35 21.62
CA LYS A 194 13.20 -2.30 21.49
C LYS A 194 12.85 -3.77 21.82
N CYS A 195 11.59 -4.17 21.72
CA CYS A 195 11.17 -5.57 21.88
C CYS A 195 11.56 -6.17 23.25
N LEU A 196 11.48 -5.37 24.32
CA LEU A 196 11.90 -5.78 25.67
C LEU A 196 10.77 -6.39 26.51
N ARG A 197 9.52 -6.34 26.03
CA ARG A 197 8.36 -6.87 26.77
C ARG A 197 7.96 -8.21 26.16
N GLU A 198 7.99 -9.26 26.96
CA GLU A 198 7.53 -10.59 26.59
C GLU A 198 6.09 -10.81 27.08
N VAL A 199 5.25 -11.41 26.25
CA VAL A 199 3.95 -11.93 26.68
C VAL A 199 4.16 -13.40 27.08
N SER A 200 4.26 -13.65 28.38
CA SER A 200 4.17 -15.00 28.92
C SER A 200 2.69 -15.42 28.95
N GLU A 201 2.26 -16.17 27.94
CA GLU A 201 0.98 -16.92 27.91
C GLU A 201 -0.30 -16.05 27.77
N TYR A 202 -1.08 -16.31 26.72
CA TYR A 202 -2.39 -15.69 26.48
C TYR A 202 -3.38 -16.07 27.59
N THR A 203 -3.43 -15.28 28.67
CA THR A 203 -4.62 -15.20 29.51
C THR A 203 -5.60 -14.22 28.85
N THR A 204 -6.90 -14.48 28.90
CA THR A 204 -7.94 -13.62 28.32
C THR A 204 -7.88 -12.16 28.78
N SER A 205 -7.20 -11.89 29.91
CA SER A 205 -6.87 -10.54 30.38
C SER A 205 -5.85 -9.82 29.49
N SER A 206 -4.84 -10.52 28.96
CA SER A 206 -3.77 -9.93 28.14
C SER A 206 -4.25 -9.43 26.77
N MET A 207 -5.29 -10.06 26.22
CA MET A 207 -5.90 -9.64 24.95
C MET A 207 -6.73 -8.36 25.11
N TYR A 208 -7.27 -8.11 26.30
CA TYR A 208 -7.97 -6.87 26.65
C TYR A 208 -7.00 -5.69 26.74
N ASP A 209 -5.86 -5.88 27.42
CA ASP A 209 -4.82 -4.85 27.56
C ASP A 209 -4.17 -4.52 26.19
N TYR A 210 -3.92 -5.53 25.34
CA TYR A 210 -3.40 -5.34 23.99
C TYR A 210 -4.35 -4.51 23.09
N CYS A 211 -5.67 -4.70 23.22
CA CYS A 211 -6.66 -3.92 22.45
C CYS A 211 -6.79 -2.48 22.96
N GLN A 212 -6.67 -2.25 24.27
CA GLN A 212 -6.75 -0.91 24.86
C GLN A 212 -5.53 -0.05 24.50
N ASP A 213 -4.32 -0.61 24.56
CA ASP A 213 -3.08 0.12 24.25
C ASP A 213 -2.96 0.51 22.77
N ASN A 214 -3.67 -0.20 21.88
CA ASN A 214 -3.68 0.04 20.43
C ASN A 214 -4.98 0.70 19.91
N GLY A 215 -5.87 1.15 20.79
CA GLY A 215 -7.05 1.94 20.39
C GLY A 215 -8.20 1.18 19.71
N PHE A 216 -8.20 -0.16 19.76
CA PHE A 216 -9.24 -1.00 19.14
C PHE A 216 -10.43 -1.21 20.08
N ASN A 217 -11.24 -0.18 20.31
CA ASN A 217 -12.43 -0.25 21.17
C ASN A 217 -13.61 -1.07 20.57
N PHE A 218 -13.56 -1.45 19.29
CA PHE A 218 -14.75 -1.92 18.58
C PHE A 218 -15.02 -3.43 18.66
N ILE A 219 -14.08 -4.25 19.12
CA ILE A 219 -14.23 -5.72 19.12
C ILE A 219 -14.79 -6.27 20.44
N LEU A 220 -14.77 -5.49 21.52
CA LEU A 220 -15.05 -5.99 22.88
C LEU A 220 -16.54 -6.15 23.22
N ASN A 221 -17.47 -5.54 22.48
CA ASN A 221 -18.90 -5.60 22.82
C ASN A 221 -19.61 -6.90 22.40
N ASN A 222 -18.94 -7.81 21.67
CA ASN A 222 -19.55 -9.06 21.19
C ASN A 222 -19.01 -10.34 21.85
N ILE A 223 -18.04 -10.24 22.77
CA ILE A 223 -17.49 -11.43 23.45
C ILE A 223 -18.10 -11.62 24.85
N SER A 224 -18.73 -10.58 25.42
CA SER A 224 -19.37 -10.63 26.74
C SER A 224 -20.81 -11.18 26.75
N ASN A 225 -21.33 -11.68 25.62
CA ASN A 225 -22.69 -12.24 25.49
C ASN A 225 -22.73 -13.66 24.89
N LEU A 226 -21.67 -14.46 25.07
CA LEU A 226 -21.70 -15.92 24.84
C LEU A 226 -21.41 -16.67 26.14
#